data_AF-A0A836P151-F1
#
_entry.id   AF-A0A836P151-F1
#
_cell.length_a   1.000
_cell.length_b   1.000
_cell.length_c   1.000
_cell.angle_alpha   90.00
_cell.angle_beta   90.00
_cell.angle_gamma   90.00
#
_symmetry.space_group_name_H-M   'P 1'
#
loop_
_entity.id
_entity.type
_entity.pdbx_description
1 polymer ?
#
loop_
_entity_poly.entity_id
_entity_poly.type
_entity_poly.pdbx_seq_one_letter_code
_entity_poly.pdbx_strand_id
1 'polypeptide(L)'
;QWAGYRPPAGSAWAWMELLQEPDTAAASAAVSEAAAIEGDASGEDAAEDLPILNSFFVHDLNQAKGMLGQPGPPRALQAYLAGIDVPKLDLDSAQGHSQILQTLRPTSSIAGRWPSLPDQCQSLMQQFALNKMKALEPGQILAINGPPGTGKTTLLRDLIAHLVVERAGVLAALADVRQGLSSETLEMQVFGKPMYKLAPALIGYEIVVASTNNGAVENLSLELPQCSGIDPALLDSLRYFQPVATKYAGSHASKPWTAAHLPVWGLVSAALGKKANCTRFNDIFGYRAATPDKPPEKYLADAKVDHAAWDNANAQTYWRYRKQLNAPMPFKTAQEKFIDARAAYNKEHAVLVCLEASLTQLHADWERAGFLCEALPAFDSLPLAELAAAAGALAQRSQEDAYGLERRLLPKWLRWLSQIF
;
A
#
# COMPACT_ATOMS: atom_id res chain seq x y z
N GLN A 1 -4.29 -31.66 -31.96
CA GLN A 1 -3.60 -32.29 -30.81
C GLN A 1 -2.73 -31.23 -30.16
N TRP A 2 -3.02 -30.86 -28.92
CA TRP A 2 -2.18 -30.03 -28.05
C TRP A 2 -2.00 -30.83 -26.74
N ALA A 3 -0.76 -30.99 -26.29
CA ALA A 3 -0.42 -31.63 -24.99
C ALA A 3 -1.05 -33.01 -24.69
N GLY A 4 -1.24 -33.88 -25.70
CA GLY A 4 -1.71 -35.26 -25.48
C GLY A 4 -3.15 -35.41 -24.98
N TYR A 5 -3.91 -34.32 -24.87
CA TYR A 5 -5.30 -34.35 -24.44
C TYR A 5 -6.21 -34.83 -25.58
N ARG A 6 -7.03 -35.85 -25.30
CA ARG A 6 -8.14 -36.31 -26.15
C ARG A 6 -9.45 -36.13 -25.37
N PRO A 7 -10.33 -35.19 -25.78
CA PRO A 7 -11.61 -35.01 -25.11
C PRO A 7 -12.51 -36.25 -25.30
N PRO A 8 -13.43 -36.53 -24.37
CA PRO A 8 -14.38 -37.64 -24.47
C PRO A 8 -15.30 -37.50 -25.69
N ALA A 9 -15.61 -38.63 -26.33
CA ALA A 9 -16.52 -38.70 -27.47
C ALA A 9 -17.91 -38.13 -27.09
N GLY A 10 -18.40 -37.15 -27.85
CA GLY A 10 -19.71 -36.52 -27.64
C GLY A 10 -19.67 -35.09 -27.10
N SER A 11 -18.49 -34.51 -26.85
CA SER A 11 -18.37 -33.10 -26.44
C SER A 11 -18.64 -32.18 -27.64
N ALA A 12 -19.66 -31.33 -27.56
CA ALA A 12 -19.89 -30.28 -28.54
C ALA A 12 -18.73 -29.27 -28.47
N TRP A 13 -18.11 -29.01 -29.62
CA TRP A 13 -17.02 -28.05 -29.74
C TRP A 13 -17.60 -26.65 -29.74
N ALA A 14 -17.04 -25.74 -28.94
CA ALA A 14 -17.12 -24.32 -29.22
C ALA A 14 -15.74 -23.90 -29.72
N TRP A 15 -15.65 -23.49 -30.98
CA TRP A 15 -14.50 -22.74 -31.47
C TRP A 15 -14.87 -21.26 -31.46
N MET A 16 -13.88 -20.39 -31.23
CA MET A 16 -13.96 -18.98 -31.58
C MET A 16 -13.11 -18.73 -32.81
N GLU A 17 -13.74 -18.25 -33.89
CA GLU A 17 -13.05 -17.74 -35.06
C GLU A 17 -12.85 -16.25 -34.84
N LEU A 18 -11.60 -15.80 -34.84
CA LEU A 18 -11.31 -14.38 -35.01
C LEU A 18 -11.38 -14.09 -36.51
N LEU A 19 -12.56 -13.69 -36.96
CA LEU A 19 -12.75 -13.14 -38.30
C LEU A 19 -12.09 -11.75 -38.34
N GLN A 20 -11.18 -11.54 -39.30
CA GLN A 20 -10.74 -10.18 -39.64
C GLN A 20 -11.95 -9.38 -40.12
N GLU A 21 -12.03 -8.11 -39.72
CA GLU A 21 -13.13 -7.20 -40.06
C GLU A 21 -13.39 -7.18 -41.58
N PRO A 22 -14.65 -7.31 -42.02
CA PRO A 22 -14.98 -7.14 -43.42
C PRO A 22 -15.01 -5.64 -43.79
N ASP A 23 -14.51 -5.33 -44.99
CA ASP A 23 -14.61 -4.01 -45.63
C ASP A 23 -16.06 -3.49 -45.59
N THR A 24 -16.30 -2.41 -44.87
CA THR A 24 -17.62 -1.79 -44.76
C THR A 24 -17.82 -0.78 -45.88
N ALA A 25 -18.37 -1.27 -46.99
CA ALA A 25 -19.22 -0.46 -47.85
C ALA A 25 -20.68 -0.57 -47.39
N ALA A 26 -21.33 0.60 -47.29
CA ALA A 26 -22.77 0.84 -47.13
C ALA A 26 -23.38 0.70 -45.71
N ALA A 27 -23.44 1.86 -45.06
CA ALA A 27 -24.37 2.31 -44.04
C ALA A 27 -25.76 1.62 -43.96
N SER A 28 -26.24 1.37 -42.75
CA SER A 28 -27.28 2.25 -42.15
C SER A 28 -27.53 1.92 -40.66
N ALA A 29 -27.92 2.96 -39.93
CA ALA A 29 -28.59 2.95 -38.63
C ALA A 29 -27.77 2.61 -37.38
N ALA A 30 -27.01 3.60 -36.89
CA ALA A 30 -26.94 3.84 -35.46
C ALA A 30 -27.09 5.35 -35.20
N VAL A 31 -28.11 5.64 -34.41
CA VAL A 31 -28.65 6.97 -34.11
C VAL A 31 -27.67 7.78 -33.27
N SER A 32 -27.61 9.05 -33.61
CA SER A 32 -26.88 10.14 -32.97
C SER A 32 -27.22 10.33 -31.49
N GLU A 33 -26.19 10.53 -30.67
CA GLU A 33 -26.28 11.41 -29.50
C GLU A 33 -24.91 12.07 -29.24
N ALA A 34 -24.54 12.96 -30.17
CA ALA A 34 -23.54 14.00 -29.92
C ALA A 34 -24.31 15.24 -29.45
N ALA A 35 -24.30 15.48 -28.14
CA ALA A 35 -24.74 16.74 -27.58
C ALA A 35 -23.64 17.79 -27.81
N ALA A 36 -23.95 18.74 -28.67
CA ALA A 36 -23.15 19.91 -28.98
C ALA A 36 -22.81 20.73 -27.72
N ILE A 37 -21.56 21.18 -27.64
CA ILE A 37 -21.19 22.38 -26.89
C ILE A 37 -20.61 23.34 -27.92
N GLU A 38 -21.47 24.24 -28.42
CA GLU A 38 -21.02 25.46 -29.06
C GLU A 38 -20.55 26.44 -27.97
N GLY A 39 -19.31 26.91 -28.11
CA GLY A 39 -18.71 27.96 -27.32
C GLY A 39 -17.73 28.70 -28.20
N ASP A 40 -18.22 29.78 -28.79
CA ASP A 40 -17.54 30.69 -29.70
C ASP A 40 -16.32 31.37 -29.04
N ALA A 41 -15.14 31.23 -29.68
CA ALA A 41 -13.96 32.08 -29.43
C ALA A 41 -12.98 32.00 -30.63
N SER A 42 -13.14 32.95 -31.53
CA SER A 42 -12.17 33.55 -32.46
C SER A 42 -10.70 33.06 -32.46
N GLY A 43 -10.22 32.71 -33.66
CA GLY A 43 -9.02 33.33 -34.25
C GLY A 43 -7.66 32.64 -34.11
N GLU A 44 -7.34 31.86 -35.15
CA GLU A 44 -6.03 31.65 -35.79
C GLU A 44 -5.02 30.62 -35.22
N ASP A 45 -4.62 29.75 -36.15
CA ASP A 45 -3.49 28.81 -36.21
C ASP A 45 -3.46 27.58 -35.28
N ALA A 46 -4.20 26.54 -35.69
CA ALA A 46 -3.74 25.17 -35.53
C ALA A 46 -4.23 24.34 -36.72
N ALA A 47 -3.31 23.88 -37.56
CA ALA A 47 -3.58 22.77 -38.46
C ALA A 47 -4.10 21.60 -37.61
N GLU A 48 -5.35 21.24 -37.82
CA GLU A 48 -6.03 20.14 -37.13
C GLU A 48 -5.31 18.83 -37.47
N ASP A 49 -4.49 18.35 -36.52
CA ASP A 49 -4.08 16.94 -36.46
C ASP A 49 -5.36 16.11 -36.30
N LEU A 50 -5.91 15.60 -37.40
CA LEU A 50 -7.08 14.75 -37.44
C LEU A 50 -6.87 13.52 -36.52
N PRO A 51 -7.49 13.47 -35.32
CA PRO A 51 -7.21 12.43 -34.31
C PRO A 51 -7.70 11.03 -34.73
N ILE A 52 -8.48 10.97 -35.82
CA ILE A 52 -9.08 9.75 -36.37
C ILE A 52 -8.09 8.95 -37.24
N LEU A 53 -7.05 9.59 -37.80
CA LEU A 53 -6.11 8.95 -38.73
C LEU A 53 -4.74 8.61 -38.10
N ASN A 54 -4.48 9.09 -36.89
CA ASN A 54 -3.24 8.83 -36.17
C ASN A 54 -3.46 7.71 -35.14
N SER A 55 -2.54 6.74 -35.10
CA SER A 55 -2.53 5.69 -34.07
C SER A 55 -2.62 6.34 -32.69
N PHE A 56 -3.55 5.86 -31.85
CA PHE A 56 -3.71 6.31 -30.47
C PHE A 56 -2.40 6.28 -29.67
N PHE A 57 -1.46 5.40 -30.06
CA PHE A 57 -0.18 5.21 -29.39
C PHE A 57 0.95 6.06 -29.97
N VAL A 58 0.76 6.81 -31.07
CA VAL A 58 1.87 7.49 -31.76
C VAL A 58 2.60 8.48 -30.86
N HIS A 59 1.86 9.20 -30.02
CA HIS A 59 2.44 10.15 -29.07
C HIS A 59 3.26 9.42 -27.99
N ASP A 60 2.69 8.39 -27.38
CA ASP A 60 3.35 7.58 -26.34
C ASP A 60 4.59 6.87 -26.89
N LEU A 61 4.54 6.36 -28.12
CA LEU A 61 5.68 5.74 -28.79
C LEU A 61 6.81 6.73 -29.07
N ASN A 62 6.47 7.95 -29.50
CA ASN A 62 7.46 9.02 -29.68
C ASN A 62 8.07 9.46 -28.34
N GLN A 63 7.25 9.54 -27.28
CA GLN A 63 7.74 9.82 -25.94
C GLN A 63 8.69 8.72 -25.45
N ALA A 64 8.30 7.45 -25.58
CA ALA A 64 9.13 6.29 -25.23
C ALA A 64 10.46 6.30 -26.00
N LYS A 65 10.42 6.57 -27.31
CA LYS A 65 11.62 6.72 -28.15
C LYS A 65 12.52 7.86 -27.64
N GLY A 66 11.95 9.01 -27.29
CA GLY A 66 12.69 10.14 -26.72
C GLY A 66 13.35 9.80 -25.39
N MET A 67 12.61 9.15 -24.49
CA MET A 67 13.12 8.71 -23.18
C MET A 67 14.27 7.71 -23.31
N LEU A 68 14.22 6.81 -24.29
CA LEU A 68 15.29 5.85 -24.57
C LEU A 68 16.59 6.51 -25.05
N GLY A 69 16.51 7.71 -25.63
CA GLY A 69 17.66 8.48 -26.10
C GLY A 69 18.35 9.32 -25.02
N GLN A 70 17.78 9.42 -23.82
CA GLN A 70 18.33 10.23 -22.72
C GLN A 70 19.33 9.43 -21.86
N PRO A 71 20.28 10.10 -21.17
CA PRO A 71 21.10 9.44 -20.16
C PRO A 71 20.21 8.96 -18.99
N GLY A 72 20.15 7.64 -18.79
CA GLY A 72 19.30 7.02 -17.76
C GLY A 72 17.85 6.79 -18.21
N PRO A 73 17.62 6.03 -19.29
CA PRO A 73 16.27 5.71 -19.74
C PRO A 73 15.48 4.90 -18.69
N PRO A 74 14.13 4.94 -18.70
CA PRO A 74 13.33 4.27 -17.69
C PRO A 74 13.59 2.76 -17.64
N ARG A 75 14.03 2.26 -16.47
CA ARG A 75 14.36 0.83 -16.26
C ARG A 75 13.26 -0.10 -16.74
N ALA A 76 12.00 0.18 -16.39
CA ALA A 76 10.85 -0.65 -16.77
C ALA A 76 10.71 -0.78 -18.29
N LEU A 77 10.91 0.31 -19.03
CA LEU A 77 10.82 0.33 -20.49
C LEU A 77 11.98 -0.46 -21.10
N GLN A 78 13.20 -0.30 -20.57
CA GLN A 78 14.35 -1.10 -21.01
C GLN A 78 14.13 -2.60 -20.79
N ALA A 79 13.68 -2.97 -19.59
CA ALA A 79 13.37 -4.35 -19.22
C ALA A 79 12.31 -4.96 -20.15
N TYR A 80 11.24 -4.21 -20.43
CA TYR A 80 10.19 -4.63 -21.37
C TYR A 80 10.72 -4.86 -22.78
N LEU A 81 11.52 -3.93 -23.32
CA LEU A 81 12.06 -4.03 -24.68
C LEU A 81 13.17 -5.08 -24.82
N ALA A 82 13.94 -5.33 -23.75
CA ALA A 82 14.94 -6.39 -23.74
C ALA A 82 14.32 -7.80 -23.75
N GLY A 83 13.04 -7.92 -23.39
CA GLY A 83 12.32 -9.20 -23.31
C GLY A 83 12.76 -10.10 -22.15
N ILE A 84 13.77 -9.69 -21.38
CA ILE A 84 14.32 -10.40 -20.22
C ILE A 84 14.71 -9.35 -19.16
N ASP A 85 14.18 -9.49 -17.95
CA ASP A 85 14.59 -8.75 -16.75
C ASP A 85 15.06 -9.76 -15.67
N VAL A 86 14.94 -9.41 -14.38
CA VAL A 86 15.19 -10.29 -13.25
C VAL A 86 14.51 -11.66 -13.46
N PRO A 87 15.26 -12.78 -13.38
CA PRO A 87 14.69 -14.11 -13.54
C PRO A 87 13.54 -14.37 -12.58
N LYS A 88 12.48 -15.01 -13.08
CA LYS A 88 11.37 -15.45 -12.23
C LYS A 88 11.88 -16.46 -11.22
N LEU A 89 11.67 -16.18 -9.93
CA LEU A 89 11.91 -17.12 -8.85
C LEU A 89 10.65 -17.96 -8.61
N ASP A 90 10.79 -19.27 -8.63
CA ASP A 90 9.74 -20.19 -8.17
C ASP A 90 9.69 -20.16 -6.64
N LEU A 91 8.57 -19.69 -6.09
CA LEU A 91 8.39 -19.54 -4.65
C LEU A 91 8.18 -20.88 -3.92
N ASP A 92 7.79 -21.94 -4.64
CA ASP A 92 7.61 -23.29 -4.09
C ASP A 92 8.94 -24.09 -4.04
N SER A 93 9.99 -23.56 -4.68
CA SER A 93 11.33 -24.14 -4.62
C SER A 93 12.01 -23.88 -3.26
N ALA A 94 13.03 -24.67 -2.92
CA ALA A 94 13.82 -24.42 -1.70
C ALA A 94 14.44 -23.01 -1.66
N GLN A 95 14.86 -22.49 -2.82
CA GLN A 95 15.33 -21.11 -2.95
C GLN A 95 14.20 -20.10 -2.73
N GLY A 96 13.01 -20.40 -3.25
CA GLY A 96 11.78 -19.64 -3.03
C GLY A 96 11.40 -19.52 -1.56
N HIS A 97 11.36 -20.65 -0.85
CA HIS A 97 11.10 -20.69 0.59
C HIS A 97 12.12 -19.87 1.39
N SER A 98 13.41 -19.99 1.06
CA SER A 98 14.47 -19.18 1.69
C SER A 98 14.24 -17.68 1.45
N GLN A 99 13.85 -17.29 0.23
CA GLN A 99 13.52 -15.90 -0.10
C GLN A 99 12.28 -15.39 0.62
N ILE A 100 11.26 -16.23 0.82
CA ILE A 100 10.08 -15.90 1.64
C ILE A 100 10.52 -15.60 3.08
N LEU A 101 11.27 -16.50 3.71
CA LEU A 101 11.75 -16.32 5.08
C LEU A 101 12.60 -15.05 5.24
N GLN A 102 13.55 -14.82 4.33
CA GLN A 102 14.39 -13.60 4.34
C GLN A 102 13.55 -12.32 4.20
N THR A 103 12.55 -12.34 3.32
CA THR A 103 11.67 -11.20 3.08
C THR A 103 10.74 -10.93 4.27
N LEU A 104 10.36 -11.96 5.02
CA LEU A 104 9.48 -11.85 6.19
C LEU A 104 10.22 -11.52 7.49
N ARG A 105 11.55 -11.41 7.48
CA ARG A 105 12.31 -11.00 8.65
C ARG A 105 11.82 -9.66 9.21
N PRO A 106 11.83 -9.46 10.55
CA PRO A 106 11.41 -8.21 11.16
C PRO A 106 12.16 -7.00 10.59
N THR A 107 13.43 -7.12 10.22
CA THR A 107 14.23 -6.04 9.59
C THR A 107 13.67 -5.57 8.24
N SER A 108 12.94 -6.44 7.54
CA SER A 108 12.36 -6.17 6.22
C SER A 108 10.94 -5.62 6.30
N SER A 109 10.32 -5.58 7.49
CA SER A 109 8.92 -5.21 7.65
C SER A 109 8.63 -3.74 7.32
N ILE A 110 7.41 -3.45 6.90
CA ILE A 110 6.90 -2.08 6.81
C ILE A 110 6.72 -1.49 8.22
N ALA A 111 6.96 -0.18 8.34
CA ALA A 111 6.90 0.52 9.63
C ALA A 111 5.49 1.05 9.97
N GLY A 112 4.63 1.21 8.97
CA GLY A 112 3.26 1.68 9.17
C GLY A 112 2.27 0.56 8.87
N ARG A 113 1.27 0.43 9.73
CA ARG A 113 0.13 -0.48 9.58
C ARG A 113 -1.13 0.37 9.61
N TRP A 114 -2.10 0.03 8.77
CA TRP A 114 -3.41 0.64 8.87
C TRP A 114 -3.98 0.38 10.26
N PRO A 115 -4.66 1.35 10.90
CA PRO A 115 -5.19 1.19 12.25
C PRO A 115 -6.45 0.31 12.27
N SER A 116 -6.41 -0.87 11.63
CA SER A 116 -7.42 -1.92 11.71
C SER A 116 -7.29 -2.70 13.02
N LEU A 117 -8.30 -3.53 13.31
CA LEU A 117 -8.32 -4.41 14.49
C LEU A 117 -7.01 -5.21 14.63
N PRO A 118 -6.45 -5.39 15.84
CA PRO A 118 -5.15 -6.04 16.03
C PRO A 118 -5.09 -7.50 15.55
N ASP A 119 -6.22 -8.20 15.53
CA ASP A 119 -6.35 -9.58 15.04
C ASP A 119 -6.41 -9.68 13.51
N GLN A 120 -6.68 -8.58 12.81
CA GLN A 120 -6.65 -8.49 11.34
C GLN A 120 -5.22 -8.32 10.84
N CYS A 121 -4.40 -9.34 11.05
CA CYS A 121 -3.05 -9.42 10.51
C CYS A 121 -3.06 -9.76 9.02
N GLN A 122 -2.02 -9.32 8.32
CA GLN A 122 -1.77 -9.77 6.96
C GLN A 122 -1.46 -11.27 6.96
N SER A 123 -2.01 -11.99 5.99
CA SER A 123 -1.53 -13.34 5.68
C SER A 123 -0.05 -13.30 5.28
N LEU A 124 0.60 -14.46 5.36
CA LEU A 124 2.02 -14.61 5.05
C LEU A 124 2.39 -14.00 3.69
N MET A 125 1.61 -14.30 2.63
CA MET A 125 1.91 -13.81 1.28
C MET A 125 1.57 -12.33 1.07
N GLN A 126 0.61 -11.78 1.82
CA GLN A 126 0.37 -10.33 1.82
C GLN A 126 1.52 -9.58 2.50
N GLN A 127 2.02 -10.08 3.63
CA GLN A 127 3.18 -9.49 4.30
C GLN A 127 4.44 -9.59 3.43
N PHE A 128 4.64 -10.74 2.77
CA PHE A 128 5.72 -10.92 1.80
C PHE A 128 5.62 -9.88 0.68
N ALA A 129 4.44 -9.69 0.10
CA ALA A 129 4.22 -8.71 -0.96
C ALA A 129 4.49 -7.27 -0.48
N LEU A 130 4.03 -6.88 0.72
CA LEU A 130 4.28 -5.57 1.30
C LEU A 130 5.78 -5.31 1.49
N ASN A 131 6.51 -6.29 2.03
CA ASN A 131 7.95 -6.17 2.24
C ASN A 131 8.72 -6.13 0.91
N LYS A 132 8.29 -6.90 -0.11
CA LYS A 132 8.83 -6.78 -1.47
C LYS A 132 8.55 -5.41 -2.08
N MET A 133 7.34 -4.87 -1.92
CA MET A 133 6.98 -3.53 -2.43
C MET A 133 7.84 -2.43 -1.81
N LYS A 134 8.08 -2.51 -0.49
CA LYS A 134 8.99 -1.59 0.22
C LYS A 134 10.42 -1.63 -0.35
N ALA A 135 10.87 -2.80 -0.79
CA ALA A 135 12.22 -3.01 -1.31
C ALA A 135 12.34 -2.77 -2.83
N LEU A 136 11.29 -2.28 -3.50
CA LEU A 136 11.37 -1.98 -4.93
C LEU A 136 12.21 -0.74 -5.17
N GLU A 137 13.16 -0.88 -6.08
CA GLU A 137 13.93 0.22 -6.63
C GLU A 137 13.14 0.95 -7.75
N PRO A 138 13.47 2.21 -8.05
CA PRO A 138 12.83 2.97 -9.12
C PRO A 138 12.77 2.20 -10.45
N GLY A 139 11.56 2.07 -10.99
CA GLY A 139 11.29 1.38 -12.25
C GLY A 139 11.25 -0.15 -12.17
N GLN A 140 11.33 -0.75 -10.98
CA GLN A 140 10.99 -2.16 -10.80
C GLN A 140 9.48 -2.36 -10.76
N ILE A 141 9.03 -3.52 -11.25
CA ILE A 141 7.61 -3.91 -11.29
C ILE A 141 7.45 -5.19 -10.48
N LEU A 142 6.48 -5.19 -9.56
CA LEU A 142 6.06 -6.38 -8.84
C LEU A 142 4.63 -6.75 -9.27
N ALA A 143 4.48 -7.92 -9.86
CA ALA A 143 3.17 -8.49 -10.14
C ALA A 143 2.68 -9.31 -8.94
N ILE A 144 1.48 -8.99 -8.45
CA ILE A 144 0.84 -9.69 -7.34
C ILE A 144 -0.47 -10.27 -7.84
N ASN A 145 -0.58 -11.60 -7.80
CA ASN A 145 -1.84 -12.27 -8.10
C ASN A 145 -2.69 -12.32 -6.83
N GLY A 146 -3.89 -11.75 -6.89
CA GLY A 146 -4.85 -11.78 -5.79
C GLY A 146 -6.20 -12.31 -6.26
N PRO A 147 -6.52 -13.60 -6.02
CA PRO A 147 -7.86 -14.15 -6.23
C PRO A 147 -8.97 -13.32 -5.54
N PRO A 148 -10.26 -13.49 -5.91
CA PRO A 148 -11.37 -12.83 -5.22
C PRO A 148 -11.32 -13.07 -3.70
N GLY A 149 -11.56 -12.04 -2.89
CA GLY A 149 -11.56 -12.14 -1.42
C GLY A 149 -10.19 -12.14 -0.73
N THR A 150 -9.07 -12.11 -1.45
CA THR A 150 -7.70 -12.17 -0.86
C THR A 150 -7.16 -10.84 -0.30
N GLY A 151 -8.04 -9.91 0.08
CA GLY A 151 -7.64 -8.70 0.81
C GLY A 151 -6.73 -7.72 0.07
N LYS A 152 -6.84 -7.60 -1.27
CA LYS A 152 -6.07 -6.61 -2.06
C LYS A 152 -6.19 -5.18 -1.52
N THR A 153 -7.40 -4.78 -1.12
CA THR A 153 -7.65 -3.49 -0.48
C THR A 153 -6.95 -3.37 0.87
N THR A 154 -6.91 -4.45 1.65
CA THR A 154 -6.20 -4.49 2.95
C THR A 154 -4.70 -4.30 2.76
N LEU A 155 -4.12 -4.94 1.74
CA LEU A 155 -2.72 -4.73 1.37
C LEU A 155 -2.45 -3.27 0.99
N LEU A 156 -3.33 -2.64 0.22
CA LEU A 156 -3.17 -1.23 -0.17
C LEU A 156 -3.29 -0.28 1.03
N ARG A 157 -4.17 -0.57 1.99
CA ARG A 157 -4.31 0.20 3.23
C ARG A 157 -3.00 0.23 4.02
N ASP A 158 -2.36 -0.92 4.19
CA ASP A 158 -1.08 -0.99 4.91
C ASP A 158 0.05 -0.29 4.15
N LEU A 159 0.07 -0.36 2.81
CA LEU A 159 1.01 0.42 2.01
C LEU A 159 0.82 1.94 2.19
N ILE A 160 -0.44 2.41 2.18
CA ILE A 160 -0.76 3.82 2.45
C ILE A 160 -0.27 4.23 3.85
N ALA A 161 -0.59 3.43 4.87
CA ALA A 161 -0.16 3.71 6.24
C ALA A 161 1.37 3.73 6.36
N HIS A 162 2.06 2.80 5.71
CA HIS A 162 3.53 2.78 5.66
C HIS A 162 4.10 4.08 5.08
N LEU A 163 3.62 4.52 3.92
CA LEU A 163 4.11 5.75 3.28
C LEU A 163 3.78 7.01 4.09
N VAL A 164 2.62 7.06 4.74
CA VAL A 164 2.27 8.14 5.66
C VAL A 164 3.24 8.20 6.84
N VAL A 165 3.55 7.05 7.44
CA VAL A 165 4.48 6.95 8.57
C VAL A 165 5.92 7.32 8.17
N GLU A 166 6.39 6.87 7.01
CA GLU A 166 7.73 7.21 6.52
C GLU A 166 7.85 8.70 6.21
N ARG A 167 6.84 9.29 5.56
CA ARG A 167 6.80 10.73 5.31
C ARG A 167 6.71 11.54 6.61
N ALA A 168 5.96 11.06 7.59
CA ALA A 168 5.90 11.68 8.92
C ALA A 168 7.26 11.64 9.62
N GLY A 169 8.07 10.59 9.40
CA GLY A 169 9.46 10.53 9.85
C GLY A 169 10.32 11.66 9.29
N VAL A 170 10.18 11.96 8.00
CA VAL A 170 10.88 13.11 7.40
C VAL A 170 10.38 14.43 7.95
N LEU A 171 9.06 14.61 8.07
CA LEU A 171 8.48 15.82 8.67
C LEU A 171 8.98 16.03 10.10
N ALA A 172 9.03 14.98 10.91
CA ALA A 172 9.51 15.03 12.29
C ALA A 172 11.03 15.25 12.40
N ALA A 173 11.79 15.17 11.32
CA ALA A 173 13.21 15.51 11.31
C ALA A 173 13.47 17.00 11.00
N LEU A 174 12.45 17.74 10.55
CA LEU A 174 12.58 19.17 10.24
C LEU A 174 12.72 20.01 11.52
N ALA A 175 13.61 21.00 11.49
CA ALA A 175 13.76 21.94 12.60
C ALA A 175 12.64 23.01 12.57
N ASP A 176 12.16 23.35 11.39
CA ASP A 176 11.07 24.31 11.16
C ASP A 176 10.18 23.85 10.00
N VAL A 177 8.86 24.06 10.12
CA VAL A 177 7.88 23.65 9.10
C VAL A 177 8.16 24.24 7.71
N ARG A 178 8.77 25.43 7.64
CA ARG A 178 9.13 26.09 6.37
C ARG A 178 10.18 25.32 5.59
N GLN A 179 10.99 24.49 6.24
CA GLN A 179 11.94 23.60 5.58
C GLN A 179 11.25 22.53 4.74
N GLY A 180 9.96 22.27 4.99
CA GLY A 180 9.14 21.38 4.16
C GLY A 180 8.73 22.00 2.81
N LEU A 181 9.03 23.27 2.57
CA LEU A 181 8.74 23.96 1.31
C LEU A 181 10.04 24.23 0.54
N SER A 182 9.97 24.07 -0.77
CA SER A 182 11.01 24.51 -1.70
C SER A 182 10.95 26.03 -1.88
N SER A 183 12.06 26.64 -2.34
CA SER A 183 12.06 28.02 -2.82
C SER A 183 11.34 28.19 -4.16
N GLU A 184 11.13 27.10 -4.91
CA GLU A 184 10.41 27.11 -6.17
C GLU A 184 8.89 27.19 -5.96
N THR A 185 8.23 27.91 -6.85
CA THR A 185 6.77 28.02 -6.88
C THR A 185 6.18 27.23 -8.05
N LEU A 186 4.92 26.81 -7.91
CA LEU A 186 4.10 26.36 -9.02
C LEU A 186 3.72 27.55 -9.91
N GLU A 187 3.45 27.29 -11.18
CA GLU A 187 3.01 28.32 -12.14
C GLU A 187 1.61 28.86 -11.84
N MET A 188 0.87 28.19 -10.94
CA MET A 188 -0.45 28.62 -10.51
C MET A 188 -0.41 29.43 -9.21
N GLN A 189 -1.32 30.40 -9.10
CA GLN A 189 -1.59 31.13 -7.87
C GLN A 189 -2.89 30.67 -7.24
N VAL A 190 -2.92 30.64 -5.91
CA VAL A 190 -4.12 30.33 -5.13
C VAL A 190 -4.44 31.52 -4.25
N PHE A 191 -5.61 32.14 -4.48
CA PHE A 191 -6.02 33.39 -3.81
C PHE A 191 -5.00 34.53 -3.95
N GLY A 192 -4.40 34.67 -5.14
CA GLY A 192 -3.41 35.73 -5.44
C GLY A 192 -2.07 35.55 -4.72
N LYS A 193 -1.80 34.37 -4.15
CA LYS A 193 -0.52 34.04 -3.51
C LYS A 193 0.21 32.95 -4.31
N PRO A 194 1.55 33.04 -4.39
CA PRO A 194 2.35 31.98 -4.98
C PRO A 194 2.21 30.71 -4.14
N MET A 195 2.18 29.56 -4.81
CA MET A 195 2.15 28.25 -4.16
C MET A 195 3.54 27.64 -4.25
N TYR A 196 4.21 27.43 -3.11
CA TYR A 196 5.52 26.80 -3.08
C TYR A 196 5.42 25.30 -3.32
N LYS A 197 6.38 24.75 -4.07
CA LYS A 197 6.55 23.29 -4.20
C LYS A 197 6.96 22.71 -2.83
N LEU A 198 6.69 21.43 -2.63
CA LEU A 198 7.22 20.71 -1.48
C LEU A 198 8.74 20.55 -1.60
N ALA A 199 9.44 20.52 -0.46
CA ALA A 199 10.84 20.16 -0.43
C ALA A 199 11.05 18.75 -0.99
N PRO A 200 12.15 18.48 -1.73
CA PRO A 200 12.39 17.17 -2.34
C PRO A 200 12.36 15.98 -1.36
N ALA A 201 12.70 16.21 -0.08
CA ALA A 201 12.63 15.16 0.93
C ALA A 201 11.20 14.72 1.29
N LEU A 202 10.18 15.51 0.95
CA LEU A 202 8.77 15.24 1.28
C LEU A 202 7.95 14.69 0.10
N ILE A 203 8.59 14.42 -1.04
CA ILE A 203 8.01 13.78 -2.22
C ILE A 203 8.57 12.36 -2.38
N GLY A 204 7.96 11.53 -3.22
CA GLY A 204 8.29 10.11 -3.37
C GLY A 204 7.45 9.19 -2.47
N TYR A 205 6.46 9.75 -1.77
CA TYR A 205 5.51 9.02 -0.91
C TYR A 205 4.10 8.95 -1.53
N GLU A 206 3.95 9.46 -2.75
CA GLU A 206 2.70 9.47 -3.49
C GLU A 206 2.38 8.08 -4.05
N ILE A 207 1.10 7.74 -4.09
CA ILE A 207 0.60 6.53 -4.75
C ILE A 207 -0.36 6.95 -5.86
N VAL A 208 -0.17 6.38 -7.04
CA VAL A 208 -1.16 6.43 -8.12
C VAL A 208 -1.82 5.06 -8.22
N VAL A 209 -3.13 5.03 -7.97
CA VAL A 209 -3.94 3.82 -8.12
C VAL A 209 -4.75 3.95 -9.40
N ALA A 210 -4.54 3.02 -10.33
CA ALA A 210 -5.27 2.94 -11.58
C ALA A 210 -6.01 1.60 -11.69
N SER A 211 -7.16 1.62 -12.36
CA SER A 211 -7.95 0.43 -12.67
C SER A 211 -8.68 0.65 -13.99
N THR A 212 -8.90 -0.43 -14.73
CA THR A 212 -9.78 -0.43 -15.92
C THR A 212 -11.27 -0.30 -15.53
N ASN A 213 -11.60 -0.46 -14.25
CA ASN A 213 -12.94 -0.23 -13.71
C ASN A 213 -12.94 1.02 -12.81
N ASN A 214 -13.47 2.13 -13.33
CA ASN A 214 -13.62 3.40 -12.61
C ASN A 214 -14.36 3.23 -11.27
N GLY A 215 -15.34 2.34 -11.20
CA GLY A 215 -16.09 2.05 -9.97
C GLY A 215 -15.22 1.47 -8.87
N ALA A 216 -14.18 0.68 -9.20
CA ALA A 216 -13.28 0.11 -8.21
C ALA A 216 -12.44 1.19 -7.49
N VAL A 217 -11.94 2.17 -8.24
CA VAL A 217 -11.15 3.29 -7.67
C VAL A 217 -12.03 4.26 -6.89
N GLU A 218 -13.26 4.51 -7.39
CA GLU A 218 -14.25 5.33 -6.67
C GLU A 218 -14.65 4.67 -5.35
N ASN A 219 -14.97 3.37 -5.34
CA ASN A 219 -15.32 2.64 -4.13
C ASN A 219 -14.16 2.63 -3.12
N LEU A 220 -12.95 2.32 -3.57
CA LEU A 220 -11.75 2.40 -2.72
C LEU A 220 -11.62 3.78 -2.05
N SER A 221 -11.77 4.85 -2.84
CA SER A 221 -11.65 6.23 -2.35
C SER A 221 -12.73 6.59 -1.33
N LEU A 222 -13.90 5.95 -1.39
CA LEU A 222 -15.02 6.16 -0.47
C LEU A 222 -15.00 5.22 0.74
N GLU A 223 -14.27 4.10 0.66
CA GLU A 223 -14.11 3.13 1.75
C GLU A 223 -13.04 3.53 2.78
N LEU A 224 -11.89 4.06 2.33
CA LEU A 224 -10.77 4.40 3.23
C LEU A 224 -11.17 5.37 4.37
N PRO A 225 -12.05 6.38 4.17
CA PRO A 225 -12.51 7.28 5.24
C PRO A 225 -13.45 6.64 6.27
N GLN A 226 -13.97 5.44 6.05
CA GLN A 226 -15.04 4.85 6.86
C GLN A 226 -14.52 4.26 8.18
N CYS A 227 -15.26 4.45 9.27
CA CYS A 227 -14.91 3.90 10.59
C CYS A 227 -14.89 2.36 10.61
N SER A 228 -15.60 1.69 9.71
CA SER A 228 -15.64 0.22 9.59
C SER A 228 -14.26 -0.40 9.30
N GLY A 229 -13.33 0.39 8.74
CA GLY A 229 -11.96 -0.04 8.47
C GLY A 229 -10.97 0.28 9.59
N ILE A 230 -11.43 0.76 10.75
CA ILE A 230 -10.60 1.23 11.86
C ILE A 230 -10.96 0.45 13.12
N ASP A 231 -9.96 0.16 13.95
CA ASP A 231 -10.17 -0.38 15.29
C ASP A 231 -11.08 0.56 16.10
N PRO A 232 -12.23 0.06 16.62
CA PRO A 232 -13.13 0.85 17.47
C PRO A 232 -12.42 1.52 18.65
N ALA A 233 -11.38 0.90 19.22
CA ALA A 233 -10.63 1.47 20.33
C ALA A 233 -9.85 2.74 19.96
N LEU A 234 -9.58 2.96 18.67
CA LEU A 234 -8.83 4.11 18.17
C LEU A 234 -9.71 5.25 17.68
N LEU A 235 -11.02 5.01 17.45
CA LEU A 235 -11.94 6.00 16.85
C LEU A 235 -12.04 7.32 17.64
N ASP A 236 -11.87 7.27 18.95
CA ASP A 236 -11.88 8.50 19.76
C ASP A 236 -10.63 9.35 19.56
N SER A 237 -9.49 8.71 19.30
CA SER A 237 -8.19 9.36 19.10
C SER A 237 -7.91 9.71 17.63
N LEU A 238 -8.44 8.94 16.68
CA LEU A 238 -8.22 9.09 15.24
C LEU A 238 -9.35 9.90 14.60
N ARG A 239 -9.18 11.23 14.56
CA ARG A 239 -10.18 12.17 14.02
C ARG A 239 -9.61 13.09 12.94
N TYR A 240 -8.98 12.52 11.91
CA TYR A 240 -8.26 13.27 10.88
C TYR A 240 -9.21 14.13 10.02
N PHE A 241 -9.36 15.41 10.34
CA PHE A 241 -10.35 16.31 9.70
C PHE A 241 -11.79 15.76 9.73
N GLN A 242 -12.17 15.06 10.80
CA GLN A 242 -13.42 14.30 10.85
C GLN A 242 -14.69 15.11 10.51
N PRO A 243 -14.91 16.35 11.00
CA PRO A 243 -16.09 17.14 10.60
C PRO A 243 -16.11 17.51 9.11
N VAL A 244 -14.93 17.68 8.49
CA VAL A 244 -14.79 17.95 7.06
C VAL A 244 -15.07 16.69 6.25
N ALA A 245 -14.59 15.54 6.74
CA ALA A 245 -14.88 14.23 6.17
C ALA A 245 -16.39 13.92 6.20
N THR A 246 -17.05 14.17 7.34
CA THR A 246 -18.51 14.01 7.52
C THR A 246 -19.27 14.87 6.52
N LYS A 247 -18.83 16.13 6.33
CA LYS A 247 -19.41 16.99 5.29
C LYS A 247 -19.27 16.35 3.91
N TYR A 248 -18.06 15.98 3.49
CA TYR A 248 -17.81 15.34 2.19
C TYR A 248 -18.65 14.07 1.98
N ALA A 249 -18.70 13.21 3.00
CA ALA A 249 -19.38 11.92 2.95
C ALA A 249 -20.88 12.08 2.70
N GLY A 250 -21.51 13.09 3.29
CA GLY A 250 -22.92 13.41 3.07
C GLY A 250 -23.23 14.37 1.92
N SER A 251 -22.22 15.01 1.32
CA SER A 251 -22.40 15.94 0.21
C SER A 251 -22.85 15.24 -1.07
N HIS A 252 -23.78 15.87 -1.78
CA HIS A 252 -24.28 15.42 -3.08
C HIS A 252 -24.20 16.57 -4.11
N ALA A 253 -24.13 16.25 -5.40
CA ALA A 253 -24.01 17.28 -6.44
C ALA A 253 -25.26 18.18 -6.55
N SER A 254 -26.45 17.61 -6.36
CA SER A 254 -27.76 18.26 -6.59
C SER A 254 -28.81 17.98 -5.51
N LYS A 255 -28.56 17.03 -4.61
CA LYS A 255 -29.48 16.67 -3.52
C LYS A 255 -29.05 17.34 -2.22
N PRO A 256 -29.98 17.59 -1.28
CA PRO A 256 -29.64 18.01 0.07
C PRO A 256 -28.56 17.12 0.70
N TRP A 257 -27.79 17.70 1.62
CA TRP A 257 -26.83 16.92 2.39
C TRP A 257 -27.58 15.92 3.27
N THR A 258 -27.07 14.70 3.33
CA THR A 258 -27.63 13.65 4.18
C THR A 258 -26.51 12.99 4.94
N ALA A 259 -26.70 12.71 6.22
CA ALA A 259 -25.72 11.97 7.00
C ALA A 259 -25.34 10.67 6.27
N ALA A 260 -24.04 10.41 6.16
CA ALA A 260 -23.56 9.21 5.50
C ALA A 260 -24.05 7.98 6.25
N HIS A 261 -24.47 6.95 5.50
CA HIS A 261 -24.91 5.68 6.09
C HIS A 261 -23.82 5.05 6.97
N LEU A 262 -22.56 5.16 6.53
CA LEU A 262 -21.40 4.72 7.29
C LEU A 262 -20.67 5.94 7.85
N PRO A 263 -20.40 5.99 9.17
CA PRO A 263 -19.64 7.09 9.74
C PRO A 263 -18.20 7.07 9.22
N VAL A 264 -17.59 8.24 9.19
CA VAL A 264 -16.21 8.44 8.71
C VAL A 264 -15.31 8.92 9.85
N TRP A 265 -14.09 8.41 9.87
CA TRP A 265 -13.07 8.74 10.88
C TRP A 265 -12.20 9.92 10.42
N GLY A 266 -12.03 10.11 9.12
CA GLY A 266 -11.24 11.22 8.60
C GLY A 266 -11.13 11.34 7.08
N LEU A 267 -10.71 12.51 6.61
CA LEU A 267 -10.62 12.85 5.18
C LEU A 267 -9.25 12.41 4.61
N VAL A 268 -9.03 11.10 4.53
CA VAL A 268 -7.80 10.51 3.98
C VAL A 268 -7.82 10.31 2.46
N SER A 269 -9.01 10.30 1.86
CA SER A 269 -9.20 10.16 0.41
C SER A 269 -10.53 10.78 -0.02
N ALA A 270 -10.64 11.07 -1.32
CA ALA A 270 -11.85 11.57 -1.97
C ALA A 270 -11.89 11.10 -3.42
N ALA A 271 -13.08 10.78 -3.92
CA ALA A 271 -13.30 10.54 -5.35
C ALA A 271 -13.35 11.88 -6.09
N LEU A 272 -12.63 11.98 -7.22
CA LEU A 272 -12.55 13.19 -8.07
C LEU A 272 -12.88 12.95 -9.55
N GLY A 273 -12.56 11.78 -10.13
CA GLY A 273 -12.44 11.55 -11.59
C GLY A 273 -13.59 11.92 -12.55
N LYS A 274 -14.74 12.42 -12.06
CA LYS A 274 -15.82 13.00 -12.88
C LYS A 274 -16.24 14.36 -12.32
N LYS A 275 -16.73 15.27 -13.16
CA LYS A 275 -17.11 16.65 -12.78
C LYS A 275 -17.98 16.72 -11.52
N ALA A 276 -18.97 15.83 -11.39
CA ALA A 276 -19.82 15.77 -10.19
C ALA A 276 -19.04 15.47 -8.90
N ASN A 277 -18.01 14.63 -8.98
CA ASN A 277 -17.14 14.28 -7.86
C ASN A 277 -16.20 15.45 -7.50
N CYS A 278 -15.62 16.14 -8.49
CA CYS A 278 -14.88 17.38 -8.25
C CYS A 278 -15.75 18.45 -7.58
N THR A 279 -16.99 18.65 -8.06
CA THR A 279 -17.94 19.60 -7.46
C THR A 279 -18.26 19.22 -6.01
N ARG A 280 -18.54 17.93 -5.75
CA ARG A 280 -18.77 17.40 -4.40
C ARG A 280 -17.56 17.64 -3.49
N PHE A 281 -16.35 17.43 -3.97
CA PHE A 281 -15.13 17.69 -3.20
C PHE A 281 -14.97 19.18 -2.90
N ASN A 282 -15.25 20.07 -3.86
CA ASN A 282 -15.15 21.51 -3.64
C ASN A 282 -16.09 22.03 -2.53
N ASP A 283 -17.19 21.33 -2.24
CA ASP A 283 -18.11 21.66 -1.13
C ASP A 283 -17.46 21.59 0.25
N ILE A 284 -16.32 20.92 0.40
CA ILE A 284 -15.60 20.96 1.67
C ILE A 284 -14.98 22.33 1.93
N PHE A 285 -14.77 23.15 0.89
CA PHE A 285 -14.18 24.48 1.03
C PHE A 285 -15.21 25.60 1.13
N GLY A 286 -16.49 25.36 0.80
CA GLY A 286 -17.53 26.38 0.84
C GLY A 286 -18.92 25.80 1.09
N TYR A 287 -19.89 26.66 1.40
CA TYR A 287 -21.28 26.24 1.54
C TYR A 287 -22.05 26.61 0.27
N ARG A 288 -22.75 25.63 -0.32
CA ARG A 288 -23.72 25.85 -1.41
C ARG A 288 -25.18 25.77 -0.94
N ALA A 289 -25.41 25.52 0.35
CA ALA A 289 -26.72 25.46 0.98
C ALA A 289 -26.64 26.14 2.35
N ALA A 290 -27.70 26.88 2.73
CA ALA A 290 -27.74 27.61 3.99
C ALA A 290 -27.78 26.64 5.19
N THR A 291 -28.54 25.55 5.05
CA THR A 291 -28.73 24.48 6.02
C THR A 291 -28.53 23.12 5.34
N PRO A 292 -28.22 22.03 6.07
CA PRO A 292 -27.97 20.71 5.46
C PRO A 292 -29.15 20.11 4.67
N ASP A 293 -30.39 20.40 5.09
CA ASP A 293 -31.64 19.93 4.49
C ASP A 293 -32.01 20.63 3.16
N LYS A 294 -31.28 21.69 2.80
CA LYS A 294 -31.48 22.38 1.52
C LYS A 294 -30.56 21.82 0.43
N PRO A 295 -31.04 21.75 -0.82
CA PRO A 295 -30.21 21.33 -1.94
C PRO A 295 -29.08 22.36 -2.18
N PRO A 296 -27.91 21.91 -2.65
CA PRO A 296 -26.82 22.80 -3.00
C PRO A 296 -27.14 23.59 -4.27
N GLU A 297 -26.98 24.90 -4.20
CA GLU A 297 -27.14 25.83 -5.32
C GLU A 297 -25.78 26.44 -5.70
N LYS A 298 -25.60 27.73 -5.41
CA LYS A 298 -24.36 28.50 -5.59
C LYS A 298 -23.65 28.68 -4.27
N TYR A 299 -22.35 28.99 -4.33
CA TYR A 299 -21.61 29.34 -3.12
C TYR A 299 -22.24 30.54 -2.41
N LEU A 300 -22.42 30.37 -1.11
CA LEU A 300 -23.03 31.35 -0.23
C LEU A 300 -21.96 32.13 0.51
N ALA A 301 -22.23 33.42 0.74
CA ALA A 301 -21.46 34.21 1.70
C ALA A 301 -21.70 33.67 3.12
N ASP A 302 -20.70 33.78 3.99
CA ASP A 302 -20.70 33.26 5.36
C ASP A 302 -21.95 33.69 6.15
N ALA A 303 -22.35 34.97 6.03
CA ALA A 303 -23.52 35.54 6.70
C ALA A 303 -24.87 34.89 6.31
N LYS A 304 -24.93 34.11 5.22
CA LYS A 304 -26.14 33.42 4.75
C LYS A 304 -26.18 31.94 5.14
N VAL A 305 -25.18 31.47 5.89
CA VAL A 305 -25.07 30.07 6.30
C VAL A 305 -25.56 29.94 7.74
N ASP A 306 -26.46 28.98 7.99
CA ASP A 306 -26.83 28.58 9.34
C ASP A 306 -25.76 27.66 9.91
N HIS A 307 -24.79 28.31 10.53
CA HIS A 307 -23.65 27.67 11.14
C HIS A 307 -24.01 26.70 12.27
N ALA A 308 -25.12 26.93 12.99
CA ALA A 308 -25.56 26.06 14.08
C ALA A 308 -26.15 24.76 13.53
N ALA A 309 -26.95 24.84 12.46
CA ALA A 309 -27.50 23.65 11.79
C ALA A 309 -26.39 22.71 11.27
N TRP A 310 -25.33 23.25 10.66
CA TRP A 310 -24.18 22.48 10.20
C TRP A 310 -23.33 21.88 11.34
N ASP A 311 -23.19 22.61 12.46
CA ASP A 311 -22.46 22.11 13.65
C ASP A 311 -23.21 20.97 14.34
N ASN A 312 -24.55 21.06 14.43
CA ASN A 312 -25.38 19.97 14.96
C ASN A 312 -25.26 18.68 14.13
N ALA A 313 -25.00 18.81 12.83
CA ALA A 313 -24.74 17.69 11.93
C ALA A 313 -23.27 17.22 11.95
N ASN A 314 -22.40 17.88 12.73
CA ASN A 314 -20.95 17.68 12.76
C ASN A 314 -20.32 17.71 11.34
N ALA A 315 -20.83 18.60 10.48
CA ALA A 315 -20.45 18.70 9.08
C ALA A 315 -20.00 20.14 8.78
N GLN A 316 -18.69 20.33 8.55
CA GLN A 316 -18.10 21.66 8.44
C GLN A 316 -17.20 21.82 7.20
N THR A 317 -17.01 23.07 6.77
CA THR A 317 -15.97 23.35 5.77
C THR A 317 -14.57 23.27 6.39
N TYR A 318 -13.56 23.01 5.56
CA TYR A 318 -12.16 23.05 5.93
C TYR A 318 -11.77 24.39 6.57
N TRP A 319 -12.19 25.52 6.01
CA TRP A 319 -11.85 26.84 6.54
C TRP A 319 -12.46 27.09 7.92
N ARG A 320 -13.69 26.63 8.14
CA ARG A 320 -14.35 26.74 9.43
C ARG A 320 -13.70 25.83 10.47
N TYR A 321 -13.45 24.57 10.12
CA TYR A 321 -12.71 23.63 10.97
C TYR A 321 -11.35 24.24 11.39
N ARG A 322 -10.61 24.81 10.44
CA ARG A 322 -9.35 25.50 10.71
C ARG A 322 -9.50 26.72 11.62
N LYS A 323 -10.57 27.51 11.46
CA LYS A 323 -10.85 28.70 12.29
C LYS A 323 -11.25 28.33 13.72
N GLN A 324 -11.95 27.21 13.91
CA GLN A 324 -12.39 26.71 15.21
C GLN A 324 -11.30 25.96 15.99
N LEU A 325 -10.20 25.58 15.33
CA LEU A 325 -8.98 25.13 16.01
C LEU A 325 -8.36 26.32 16.76
N ASN A 326 -8.92 26.65 17.93
CA ASN A 326 -8.50 27.78 18.77
C ASN A 326 -7.04 27.66 19.26
N ALA A 327 -6.47 26.45 19.25
CA ALA A 327 -5.07 26.17 19.49
C ALA A 327 -4.64 24.95 18.65
N PRO A 328 -4.21 25.13 17.38
CA PRO A 328 -3.66 24.03 16.62
C PRO A 328 -2.44 23.48 17.36
N MET A 329 -2.26 22.15 17.33
CA MET A 329 -1.09 21.52 17.94
C MET A 329 0.18 22.17 17.38
N PRO A 330 1.06 22.72 18.23
CA PRO A 330 2.33 23.26 17.77
C PRO A 330 3.12 22.18 17.02
N PHE A 331 3.81 22.58 15.95
CA PHE A 331 4.61 21.65 15.14
C PHE A 331 5.60 20.84 15.99
N LYS A 332 6.29 21.52 16.92
CA LYS A 332 7.22 20.87 17.86
C LYS A 332 6.55 19.80 18.74
N THR A 333 5.33 20.05 19.22
CA THR A 333 4.58 19.06 20.01
C THR A 333 4.16 17.86 19.15
N ALA A 334 3.78 18.09 17.89
CA ALA A 334 3.46 17.00 16.96
C ALA A 334 4.72 16.16 16.63
N GLN A 335 5.85 16.83 16.45
CA GLN A 335 7.17 16.22 16.24
C GLN A 335 7.57 15.34 17.44
N GLU A 336 7.52 15.88 18.66
CA GLU A 336 7.80 15.14 19.90
C GLU A 336 6.91 13.90 20.03
N LYS A 337 5.58 14.06 19.83
CA LYS A 337 4.64 12.92 19.86
C LYS A 337 4.99 11.83 18.85
N PHE A 338 5.36 12.20 17.63
CA PHE A 338 5.77 11.23 16.62
C PHE A 338 7.09 10.55 16.98
N ILE A 339 8.09 11.31 17.45
CA ILE A 339 9.40 10.80 17.86
C ILE A 339 9.25 9.80 19.01
N ASP A 340 8.44 10.14 20.02
CA ASP A 340 8.19 9.25 21.17
C ASP A 340 7.49 7.96 20.73
N ALA A 341 6.48 8.05 19.86
CA ALA A 341 5.81 6.87 19.30
C ALA A 341 6.76 6.01 18.46
N ARG A 342 7.61 6.63 17.64
CA ARG A 342 8.63 5.95 16.82
C ARG A 342 9.69 5.28 17.71
N ALA A 343 10.09 5.91 18.82
CA ALA A 343 11.03 5.33 19.78
C ALA A 343 10.42 4.11 20.49
N ALA A 344 9.16 4.19 20.90
CA ALA A 344 8.43 3.06 21.47
C ALA A 344 8.33 1.89 20.48
N TYR A 345 7.97 2.16 19.22
CA TYR A 345 7.96 1.17 18.15
C TYR A 345 9.35 0.54 17.93
N ASN A 346 10.39 1.35 17.80
CA ASN A 346 11.76 0.87 17.56
C ASN A 346 12.27 -0.03 18.70
N LYS A 347 11.88 0.26 19.94
CA LYS A 347 12.21 -0.57 21.10
C LYS A 347 11.61 -1.98 20.96
N GLU A 348 10.31 -2.08 20.69
CA GLU A 348 9.63 -3.38 20.52
C GLU A 348 10.11 -4.11 19.26
N HIS A 349 10.35 -3.38 18.17
CA HIS A 349 10.91 -3.92 16.94
C HIS A 349 12.31 -4.51 17.14
N ALA A 350 13.17 -3.83 17.91
CA ALA A 350 14.50 -4.34 18.25
C ALA A 350 14.42 -5.68 19.02
N VAL A 351 13.45 -5.83 19.93
CA VAL A 351 13.20 -7.11 20.62
C VAL A 351 12.85 -8.22 19.61
N LEU A 352 11.97 -7.94 18.64
CA LEU A 352 11.62 -8.90 17.59
C LEU A 352 12.82 -9.29 16.72
N VAL A 353 13.68 -8.33 16.37
CA VAL A 353 14.93 -8.60 15.64
C VAL A 353 15.87 -9.50 16.45
N CYS A 354 16.04 -9.23 17.75
CA CYS A 354 16.85 -10.08 18.63
C CYS A 354 16.28 -11.50 18.77
N LEU A 355 14.96 -11.64 18.85
CA LEU A 355 14.29 -12.94 18.91
C LEU A 355 14.48 -13.74 17.62
N GLU A 356 14.34 -13.10 16.45
CA GLU A 356 14.59 -13.75 15.15
C GLU A 356 16.04 -14.20 14.99
N ALA A 357 17.00 -13.37 15.42
CA ALA A 357 18.41 -13.73 15.43
C ALA A 357 18.68 -14.93 16.35
N SER A 358 18.06 -14.95 17.53
CA SER A 358 18.20 -16.05 18.50
C SER A 358 17.59 -17.36 17.95
N LEU A 359 16.42 -17.29 17.31
CA LEU A 359 15.78 -18.44 16.68
C LEU A 359 16.60 -18.98 15.51
N THR A 360 17.17 -18.09 14.69
CA THR A 360 18.06 -18.47 13.58
C THR A 360 19.31 -19.17 14.10
N GLN A 361 19.92 -18.65 15.19
CA GLN A 361 21.08 -19.27 15.81
C GLN A 361 20.72 -20.65 16.39
N LEU A 362 19.58 -20.76 17.08
CA LEU A 362 19.09 -22.02 17.63
C LEU A 362 18.89 -23.08 16.54
N HIS A 363 18.28 -22.72 15.41
CA HIS A 363 18.11 -23.62 14.28
C HIS A 363 19.46 -24.11 13.74
N ALA A 364 20.43 -23.20 13.56
CA ALA A 364 21.77 -23.57 13.10
C ALA A 364 22.53 -24.46 14.11
N ASP A 365 22.35 -24.23 15.41
CA ASP A 365 22.92 -25.07 16.47
C ASP A 365 22.29 -26.46 16.46
N TRP A 366 20.98 -26.54 16.22
CA TRP A 366 20.23 -27.78 16.15
C TRP A 366 20.66 -28.66 14.98
N GLU A 367 20.81 -28.08 13.79
CA GLU A 367 21.32 -28.79 12.61
C GLU A 367 22.73 -29.35 12.85
N ARG A 368 23.60 -28.58 13.52
CA ARG A 368 24.94 -29.06 13.91
C ARG A 368 24.86 -30.21 14.92
N ALA A 369 23.95 -30.13 15.89
CA ALA A 369 23.74 -31.19 16.86
C ALA A 369 23.17 -32.46 16.22
N GLY A 370 22.26 -32.34 15.26
CA GLY A 370 21.70 -33.46 14.50
C GLY A 370 22.78 -34.22 13.71
N PHE A 371 23.78 -33.52 13.16
CA PHE A 371 24.93 -34.17 12.52
C PHE A 371 25.77 -35.00 13.50
N LEU A 372 25.89 -34.56 14.76
CA LEU A 372 26.62 -35.30 15.80
C LEU A 372 25.76 -36.40 16.44
N CYS A 373 24.43 -36.31 16.30
CA CYS A 373 23.49 -37.18 16.96
C CYS A 373 22.29 -37.50 16.05
N GLU A 374 22.38 -38.61 15.32
CA GLU A 374 21.33 -39.06 14.38
C GLU A 374 19.96 -39.32 15.05
N ALA A 375 19.94 -39.51 16.37
CA ALA A 375 18.70 -39.75 17.13
C ALA A 375 17.99 -38.45 17.57
N LEU A 376 18.58 -37.27 17.28
CA LEU A 376 17.96 -35.98 17.54
C LEU A 376 16.76 -35.76 16.58
N PRO A 377 15.59 -35.33 17.07
CA PRO A 377 14.46 -35.04 16.19
C PRO A 377 14.74 -33.84 15.28
N ALA A 378 14.03 -33.76 14.14
CA ALA A 378 14.10 -32.60 13.26
C ALA A 378 13.69 -31.32 14.00
N PHE A 379 14.31 -30.20 13.66
CA PHE A 379 13.98 -28.92 14.29
C PHE A 379 12.55 -28.49 13.91
N ASP A 380 11.77 -28.08 14.91
CA ASP A 380 10.45 -27.47 14.77
C ASP A 380 10.33 -26.27 15.71
N SER A 381 10.07 -25.08 15.17
CA SER A 381 9.97 -23.85 15.97
C SER A 381 8.69 -23.75 16.80
N LEU A 382 7.70 -24.62 16.60
CA LEU A 382 6.41 -24.55 17.30
C LEU A 382 6.46 -25.22 18.69
N PRO A 383 6.92 -26.48 18.85
CA PRO A 383 7.01 -27.16 20.13
C PRO A 383 8.42 -27.07 20.75
N LEU A 384 9.00 -25.86 20.83
CA LEU A 384 10.38 -25.67 21.32
C LEU A 384 10.66 -26.32 22.68
N ALA A 385 9.68 -26.31 23.60
CA ALA A 385 9.81 -26.92 24.91
C ALA A 385 9.93 -28.46 24.84
N GLU A 386 9.16 -29.10 23.96
CA GLU A 386 9.18 -30.55 23.77
C GLU A 386 10.48 -31.00 23.10
N LEU A 387 10.94 -30.23 22.11
CA LEU A 387 12.24 -30.46 21.48
C LEU A 387 13.38 -30.34 22.51
N ALA A 388 13.37 -29.30 23.33
CA ALA A 388 14.36 -29.12 24.38
C ALA A 388 14.36 -30.30 25.37
N ALA A 389 13.18 -30.79 25.77
CA ALA A 389 13.05 -31.95 26.63
C ALA A 389 13.59 -33.24 25.99
N ALA A 390 13.27 -33.48 24.70
CA ALA A 390 13.76 -34.63 23.96
C ALA A 390 15.29 -34.61 23.80
N ALA A 391 15.87 -33.47 23.44
CA ALA A 391 17.32 -33.30 23.36
C ALA A 391 17.99 -33.48 24.72
N GLY A 392 17.39 -32.96 25.80
CA GLY A 392 17.89 -33.13 27.17
C GLY A 392 17.93 -34.58 27.62
N ALA A 393 16.85 -35.34 27.37
CA ALA A 393 16.79 -36.77 27.68
C ALA A 393 17.87 -37.57 26.93
N LEU A 394 18.14 -37.20 25.68
CA LEU A 394 19.11 -37.86 24.84
C LEU A 394 20.56 -37.55 25.27
N ALA A 395 20.84 -36.30 25.63
CA ALA A 395 22.11 -35.90 26.22
C ALA A 395 22.37 -36.63 27.55
N GLN A 396 21.36 -36.76 28.41
CA GLN A 396 21.48 -37.49 29.67
C GLN A 396 21.81 -38.98 29.41
N ARG A 397 21.12 -39.62 28.48
CA ARG A 397 21.39 -41.02 28.12
C ARG A 397 22.80 -41.21 27.57
N SER A 398 23.26 -40.29 26.71
CA SER A 398 24.64 -40.32 26.18
C SER A 398 25.69 -40.16 27.28
N GLN A 399 25.45 -39.30 28.28
CA GLN A 399 26.32 -39.17 29.45
C GLN A 399 26.36 -40.46 30.27
N GLU A 400 25.21 -41.09 30.52
CA GLU A 400 25.13 -42.36 31.24
C GLU A 400 25.89 -43.49 30.51
N ASP A 401 25.74 -43.58 29.19
CA ASP A 401 26.47 -44.54 28.36
C ASP A 401 28.00 -44.27 28.38
N ALA A 402 28.42 -43.01 28.32
CA ALA A 402 29.83 -42.61 28.42
C ALA A 402 30.43 -42.96 29.79
N TYR A 403 29.71 -42.68 30.89
CA TYR A 403 30.11 -43.09 32.23
C TYR A 403 30.18 -44.62 32.36
N GLY A 404 29.24 -45.35 31.75
CA GLY A 404 29.24 -46.81 31.69
C GLY A 404 30.47 -47.36 30.96
N LEU A 405 30.84 -46.76 29.83
CA LEU A 405 32.05 -47.07 29.06
C LEU A 405 33.32 -46.76 29.86
N GLU A 406 33.40 -45.58 30.49
CA GLU A 406 34.56 -45.19 31.31
C GLU A 406 34.84 -46.18 32.45
N ARG A 407 33.79 -46.73 33.07
CA ARG A 407 33.89 -47.76 34.12
C ARG A 407 34.34 -49.12 33.59
N ARG A 408 34.02 -49.46 32.35
CA ARG A 408 34.44 -50.73 31.71
C ARG A 408 35.88 -50.69 31.20
N LEU A 409 36.40 -49.50 30.96
CA LEU A 409 37.78 -49.28 30.53
C LEU A 409 38.73 -49.24 31.74
N LEU A 410 39.99 -49.64 31.55
CA LEU A 410 41.03 -49.60 32.59
C LEU A 410 41.15 -48.19 33.20
N PRO A 411 41.64 -48.03 34.45
CA PRO A 411 41.87 -46.72 35.04
C PRO A 411 42.66 -45.78 34.10
N LYS A 412 42.35 -44.48 34.10
CA LYS A 412 42.94 -43.50 33.16
C LYS A 412 44.49 -43.55 33.11
N TRP A 413 45.14 -43.79 34.25
CA TRP A 413 46.61 -43.91 34.33
C TRP A 413 47.17 -45.16 33.63
N LEU A 414 46.43 -46.27 33.62
CA LEU A 414 46.81 -47.50 32.89
C LEU A 414 46.64 -47.33 31.38
N ARG A 415 45.57 -46.64 30.95
CA ARG A 415 45.38 -46.26 29.53
C ARG A 415 46.46 -45.31 29.02
N TRP A 416 46.92 -44.40 29.87
CA TRP A 416 48.01 -43.48 29.55
C TRP A 416 49.35 -44.20 29.42
N LEU A 417 49.65 -45.16 30.32
CA LEU A 417 50.83 -46.01 30.21
C LEU A 417 50.85 -46.85 28.92
N SER A 418 49.71 -47.40 28.49
CA SER A 418 49.60 -48.18 27.24
C SER A 418 49.70 -47.35 25.95
N GLN A 419 49.82 -46.03 26.03
CA GLN A 419 50.09 -45.16 24.88
C GLN A 419 51.57 -44.75 24.80
N ILE A 420 52.34 -44.99 25.86
CA ILE A 420 53.77 -44.63 25.98
C ILE A 420 54.67 -45.84 25.71
N PHE A 421 54.18 -47.04 26.00
CA PHE A 421 54.77 -48.32 25.62
C PHE A 421 53.95 -48.93 24.49
#